data_AF-A0A7V3AE86-F1
#
_entry.id   AF-A0A7V3AE86-F1
#
_cell.length_a   1.000
_cell.length_b   1.000
_cell.length_c   1.000
_cell.angle_alpha   90.00
_cell.angle_beta   90.00
_cell.angle_gamma   90.00
#
_symmetry.space_group_name_H-M   'P 1'
#
loop_
_entity.id
_entity.type
_entity.pdbx_description
1 polymer ?
#
loop_
_entity_poly.entity_id
_entity_poly.type
_entity_poly.pdbx_seq_one_letter_code
_entity_poly.pdbx_strand_id
1 'polypeptide(L)'
;MSVRDAAIQVLREAGGPLHAGEIAKRLLAQKLWQTSGKTPAATVSARLYSDIKKAGDKSPFVLVASQTFGLRELGAKPSPVEPSSSPKPSVEPKIKASAKVYSFAEAAEKVLEQFSNKRPMHFRDITKKALEQGWLDTEGKTPDATMGAQIYTAIKRSQRRGEQPRFIQHGRGVFGLGKWMGHGLSYEIEQHNRQVRQALRKRLLGLKPKEFEDLVGLLLVEMGFEDIEVVGRTGDGGIDVRALLVVGDVIRIRMAIQAKKWKIGNNVQAPDVQRVRGSLGT
;
A
#
# COMPACT_ATOMS: atom_id res chain seq x y z
N MET A 1 30.22 0.76 19.64
CA MET A 1 29.48 0.05 20.70
C MET A 1 28.20 -0.51 20.11
N SER A 2 27.77 -1.72 20.50
CA SER A 2 26.51 -2.27 20.00
C SER A 2 25.33 -1.56 20.70
N VAL A 3 24.15 -1.53 20.06
CA VAL A 3 22.93 -0.94 20.68
C VAL A 3 22.55 -1.64 21.97
N ARG A 4 22.88 -2.94 22.08
CA ARG A 4 22.66 -3.73 23.30
C ARG A 4 23.51 -3.19 24.45
N ASP A 5 24.81 -3.08 24.25
CA ASP A 5 25.74 -2.65 25.32
C ASP A 5 25.48 -1.20 25.73
N ALA A 6 25.20 -0.34 24.74
CA ALA A 6 24.87 1.05 24.99
C ALA A 6 23.55 1.20 25.75
N ALA A 7 22.54 0.36 25.48
CA ALA A 7 21.28 0.37 26.23
C ALA A 7 21.45 -0.11 27.68
N ILE A 8 22.35 -1.08 27.93
CA ILE A 8 22.70 -1.51 29.29
C ILE A 8 23.31 -0.35 30.06
N GLN A 9 24.26 0.37 29.46
CA GLN A 9 24.88 1.53 30.10
C GLN A 9 23.86 2.61 30.46
N VAL A 10 23.00 2.99 29.51
CA VAL A 10 21.96 4.01 29.74
C VAL A 10 20.98 3.60 30.84
N LEU A 11 20.58 2.33 30.91
CA LEU A 11 19.68 1.84 31.95
C LEU A 11 20.38 1.75 33.32
N ARG A 12 21.68 1.46 33.35
CA ARG A 12 22.48 1.44 34.58
C ARG A 12 22.67 2.86 35.13
N GLU A 13 23.00 3.82 34.28
CA GLU A 13 23.11 5.24 34.64
C GLU A 13 21.78 5.83 35.14
N ALA A 14 20.66 5.36 34.58
CA ALA A 14 19.33 5.80 34.99
C ALA A 14 18.86 5.20 36.33
N GLY A 15 19.48 4.11 36.79
CA GLY A 15 19.12 3.43 38.04
C GLY A 15 17.71 2.82 38.07
N GLY A 16 17.02 2.72 36.93
CA GLY A 16 15.64 2.25 36.88
C GLY A 16 15.10 2.03 35.46
N PRO A 17 13.87 1.51 35.31
CA PRO A 17 13.28 1.22 34.01
C PRO A 17 13.05 2.50 33.20
N LEU A 18 13.45 2.50 31.92
CA LEU A 18 13.26 3.61 31.00
C LEU A 18 12.42 3.21 29.78
N HIS A 19 11.65 4.16 29.27
CA HIS A 19 10.93 4.02 28.02
C HIS A 19 11.90 4.03 26.83
N ALA A 20 11.65 3.23 25.78
CA ALA A 20 12.54 3.08 24.63
C ALA A 20 12.84 4.40 23.89
N GLY A 21 11.89 5.34 23.91
CA GLY A 21 12.11 6.68 23.38
C GLY A 21 13.20 7.45 24.14
N GLU A 22 13.21 7.34 25.47
CA GLU A 22 14.19 7.99 26.32
C GLU A 22 15.56 7.28 26.25
N ILE A 23 15.55 5.94 26.15
CA ILE A 23 16.78 5.16 25.91
C ILE A 23 17.42 5.63 24.58
N ALA A 24 16.64 5.70 23.50
CA ALA A 24 17.15 6.15 22.20
C ALA A 24 17.64 7.60 22.21
N LYS A 25 16.96 8.50 22.94
CA LYS A 25 17.37 9.89 23.10
C LYS A 25 18.72 9.99 23.83
N ARG A 26 18.90 9.25 24.92
CA ARG A 26 20.16 9.22 25.68
C ARG A 26 21.30 8.58 24.90
N LEU A 27 21.03 7.50 24.16
CA LEU A 27 21.99 6.86 23.26
C LEU A 27 22.57 7.82 22.21
N LEU A 28 21.71 8.66 21.63
CA LEU A 28 22.12 9.68 20.66
C LEU A 28 22.83 10.86 21.32
N ALA A 29 22.31 11.34 22.45
CA ALA A 29 22.88 12.46 23.19
C ALA A 29 24.30 12.17 23.72
N GLN A 30 24.52 10.94 24.21
CA GLN A 30 25.82 10.49 24.70
C GLN A 30 26.74 9.97 23.57
N LYS A 31 26.31 10.04 22.30
CA LYS A 31 27.03 9.54 21.11
C LYS A 31 27.45 8.06 21.20
N LEU A 32 26.82 7.27 22.06
CA LEU A 32 27.10 5.85 22.26
C LEU A 32 26.61 4.99 21.10
N TRP A 33 25.66 5.51 20.32
CA TRP A 33 25.15 4.87 19.11
C TRP A 33 24.86 5.91 18.03
N GLN A 34 25.29 5.62 16.80
CA GLN A 34 24.99 6.42 15.62
C GLN A 34 24.07 5.62 14.68
N THR A 35 23.07 6.28 14.12
CA THR A 35 22.14 5.69 13.16
C THR A 35 21.78 6.70 12.08
N SER A 36 21.72 6.24 10.83
CA SER A 36 21.17 6.99 9.69
C SER A 36 19.65 6.81 9.55
N GLY A 37 19.05 5.97 10.39
CA GLY A 37 17.62 5.65 10.36
C GLY A 37 16.75 6.76 10.95
N LYS A 38 15.59 7.01 10.31
CA LYS A 38 14.64 8.08 10.69
C LYS A 38 13.86 7.82 11.99
N THR A 39 13.93 6.62 12.56
CA THR A 39 13.16 6.21 13.75
C THR A 39 14.02 5.50 14.81
N PRO A 40 14.94 6.21 15.51
CA PRO A 40 15.86 5.60 16.47
C PRO A 40 15.16 4.85 17.62
N ALA A 41 14.06 5.39 18.16
CA ALA A 41 13.29 4.77 19.24
C ALA A 41 12.71 3.40 18.86
N ALA A 42 12.17 3.28 17.65
CA ALA A 42 11.60 2.02 17.15
C ALA A 42 12.70 0.96 16.89
N THR A 43 13.89 1.40 16.44
CA THR A 43 15.03 0.50 16.24
C THR A 43 15.58 -0.03 17.56
N VAL A 44 15.65 0.82 18.60
CA VAL A 44 16.08 0.41 19.94
C VAL A 44 15.07 -0.56 20.56
N SER A 45 13.77 -0.24 20.52
CA SER A 45 12.76 -1.14 21.10
C SER A 45 12.72 -2.48 20.39
N ALA A 46 12.77 -2.53 19.05
CA ALA A 46 12.77 -3.78 18.30
C ALA A 46 13.97 -4.68 18.64
N ARG A 47 15.15 -4.08 18.88
CA ARG A 47 16.35 -4.82 19.31
C ARG A 47 16.21 -5.37 20.73
N LEU A 48 15.70 -4.57 21.66
CA LEU A 48 15.49 -5.00 23.04
C LEU A 48 14.43 -6.11 23.13
N TYR A 49 13.31 -5.98 22.41
CA TYR A 49 12.32 -7.06 22.31
C TYR A 49 12.89 -8.34 21.70
N SER A 50 13.70 -8.22 20.65
CA SER A 50 14.34 -9.38 20.03
C SER A 50 15.33 -10.06 20.96
N ASP A 51 16.07 -9.30 21.77
CA ASP A 51 17.00 -9.82 22.77
C ASP A 51 16.25 -10.58 23.88
N ILE A 52 15.20 -9.97 24.44
CA ILE A 52 14.34 -10.62 25.44
C ILE A 52 13.72 -11.91 24.89
N LYS A 53 13.22 -11.89 23.65
CA LYS A 53 12.63 -13.07 23.00
C LYS A 53 13.65 -14.19 22.72
N LYS A 54 14.89 -13.84 22.38
CA LYS A 54 15.95 -14.81 22.04
C LYS A 54 16.66 -15.37 23.25
N ALA A 55 16.96 -14.52 24.24
CA ALA A 55 17.73 -14.90 25.42
C ALA A 55 16.85 -15.24 26.64
N GLY A 56 15.56 -14.91 26.62
CA GLY A 56 14.61 -15.24 27.69
C GLY A 56 15.09 -14.74 29.05
N ASP A 57 15.17 -15.66 30.02
CA ASP A 57 15.64 -15.36 31.38
C ASP A 57 17.13 -15.00 31.46
N LYS A 58 17.91 -15.30 30.41
CA LYS A 58 19.32 -14.91 30.29
C LYS A 58 19.49 -13.51 29.69
N SER A 59 18.41 -12.86 29.25
CA SER A 59 18.49 -11.47 28.80
C SER A 59 18.76 -10.54 29.99
N PRO A 60 19.70 -9.58 29.87
CA PRO A 60 19.91 -8.56 30.90
C PRO A 60 18.71 -7.60 30.99
N PHE A 61 17.86 -7.56 29.97
CA PHE A 61 16.69 -6.69 29.91
C PHE A 61 15.44 -7.41 30.39
N VAL A 62 14.57 -6.64 31.06
CA VAL A 62 13.23 -7.07 31.46
C VAL A 62 12.24 -6.04 30.95
N LEU A 63 11.14 -6.51 30.34
CA LEU A 63 10.02 -5.64 30.00
C LEU A 63 9.18 -5.42 31.26
N VAL A 64 9.17 -4.19 31.75
CA VAL A 64 8.41 -3.82 32.97
C VAL A 64 7.02 -3.31 32.60
N ALA A 65 6.90 -2.60 31.47
CA ALA A 65 5.64 -2.14 30.89
C ALA A 65 5.80 -1.98 29.36
N SER A 66 4.72 -1.66 28.64
CA SER A 66 4.79 -1.47 27.19
C SER A 66 5.86 -0.44 26.84
N GLN A 67 6.81 -0.83 25.96
CA GLN A 67 7.94 -0.01 25.54
C GLN A 67 8.87 0.49 26.67
N THR A 68 8.76 -0.07 27.89
CA THR A 68 9.58 0.30 29.06
C THR A 68 10.43 -0.89 29.49
N PHE A 69 11.75 -0.67 29.48
CA PHE A 69 12.76 -1.69 29.70
C PHE A 69 13.54 -1.38 30.96
N GLY A 70 13.75 -2.38 31.81
CA GLY A 70 14.63 -2.32 32.98
C GLY A 70 15.76 -3.34 32.87
N LEU A 71 16.76 -3.21 33.74
CA LEU A 71 17.80 -4.22 33.90
C LEU A 71 17.41 -5.21 35.00
N ARG A 72 17.60 -6.50 34.73
CA ARG A 72 17.39 -7.57 35.70
C ARG A 72 18.31 -7.43 36.92
N GLU A 73 19.55 -6.99 36.68
CA GLU A 73 20.55 -6.72 37.72
C GLU A 73 20.10 -5.66 38.73
N LEU A 74 19.19 -4.75 38.33
CA LEU A 74 18.64 -3.69 39.19
C LEU A 74 17.33 -4.10 39.88
N GLY A 75 16.98 -5.39 39.88
CA GLY A 75 15.79 -5.89 40.56
C GLY A 75 14.47 -5.64 39.82
N ALA A 76 14.50 -5.27 38.53
CA ALA A 76 13.30 -5.08 37.73
C ALA A 76 12.52 -6.40 37.59
N LYS A 77 11.31 -6.47 38.14
CA LYS A 77 10.45 -7.65 38.06
C LYS A 77 9.68 -7.65 36.72
N PRO A 78 9.60 -8.79 36.02
CA PRO A 78 8.76 -8.91 34.83
C PRO A 78 7.29 -8.79 35.24
N SER A 79 6.56 -7.89 34.57
CA SER A 79 5.10 -7.83 34.72
C SER A 79 4.47 -8.97 33.90
N PRO A 80 3.45 -9.68 34.40
CA PRO A 80 2.73 -10.70 33.65
C PRO A 80 1.83 -10.02 32.61
N VAL A 81 2.44 -9.51 31.55
CA VAL A 81 1.73 -9.02 30.36
C VAL A 81 2.28 -9.81 29.20
N GLU A 82 1.47 -10.77 28.74
CA GLU A 82 1.70 -11.47 27.47
C GLU A 82 1.99 -10.44 26.36
N PRO A 83 2.83 -10.77 25.37
CA PRO A 83 3.18 -9.88 24.27
C PRO A 83 2.01 -9.71 23.29
N SER A 84 0.98 -9.00 23.74
CA SER A 84 -0.08 -8.45 22.93
C SER A 84 0.43 -7.19 22.23
N SER A 85 0.31 -7.22 20.91
CA SER A 85 0.62 -6.13 19.99
C SER A 85 -0.05 -4.82 20.40
N SER A 86 0.80 -3.83 20.72
CA SER A 86 0.52 -2.38 20.73
C SER A 86 -0.45 -1.85 21.79
N PRO A 87 0.01 -0.93 22.66
CA PRO A 87 -0.83 0.17 23.12
C PRO A 87 -0.18 1.55 22.96
N LYS A 88 -1.08 2.51 22.71
CA LYS A 88 -0.95 3.97 22.61
C LYS A 88 -0.15 4.60 23.76
N PRO A 89 0.44 5.80 23.59
CA PRO A 89 0.65 6.71 24.70
C PRO A 89 -0.58 7.60 24.86
N SER A 90 -1.28 7.42 25.98
CA SER A 90 -2.15 8.44 26.58
C SER A 90 -1.30 9.25 27.56
N VAL A 91 -1.21 10.57 27.34
CA VAL A 91 -0.85 11.53 28.39
C VAL A 91 -1.83 12.69 28.27
N GLU A 92 -2.58 12.95 29.33
CA GLU A 92 -3.37 14.16 29.55
C GLU A 92 -3.11 14.62 31.02
N PRO A 93 -3.37 15.88 31.41
CA PRO A 93 -4.21 16.88 30.73
C PRO A 93 -3.62 18.31 30.65
N LYS A 94 -3.91 19.04 29.57
CA LYS A 94 -4.21 20.49 29.64
C LYS A 94 -5.34 20.84 28.66
N ILE A 95 -6.41 21.33 29.26
CA ILE A 95 -7.74 21.59 28.71
C ILE A 95 -7.71 22.65 27.61
N LYS A 96 -8.18 22.30 26.39
CA LYS A 96 -9.01 23.13 25.50
C LYS A 96 -9.91 22.20 24.65
N ALA A 97 -11.18 22.58 24.50
CA ALA A 97 -12.33 21.90 23.86
C ALA A 97 -12.04 20.72 22.88
N SER A 98 -12.68 19.59 23.14
CA SER A 98 -12.46 18.26 22.55
C SER A 98 -12.86 18.15 21.06
N ALA A 99 -11.87 18.13 20.16
CA ALA A 99 -12.01 17.52 18.84
C ALA A 99 -11.61 16.04 18.94
N LYS A 100 -12.51 15.13 18.56
CA LYS A 100 -12.33 13.67 18.70
C LYS A 100 -11.39 13.18 17.60
N VAL A 101 -10.11 12.97 17.91
CA VAL A 101 -9.10 12.46 16.98
C VAL A 101 -9.22 10.94 16.82
N TYR A 102 -9.28 10.45 15.57
CA TYR A 102 -9.43 9.03 15.21
C TYR A 102 -8.13 8.46 14.64
N SER A 103 -7.98 7.13 14.71
CA SER A 103 -6.94 6.45 13.92
C SER A 103 -7.22 6.56 12.41
N PHE A 104 -6.22 6.40 11.55
CA PHE A 104 -6.40 6.45 10.09
C PHE A 104 -7.52 5.54 9.58
N ALA A 105 -7.61 4.30 10.06
CA ALA A 105 -8.66 3.38 9.64
C ALA A 105 -10.04 3.82 10.14
N GLU A 106 -10.16 4.31 11.37
CA GLU A 106 -11.44 4.81 11.91
C GLU A 106 -11.89 6.10 11.22
N ALA A 107 -10.94 7.01 10.98
CA ALA A 107 -11.18 8.24 10.22
C ALA A 107 -11.63 7.92 8.79
N ALA A 108 -10.98 6.96 8.12
CA ALA A 108 -11.39 6.49 6.81
C ALA A 108 -12.81 5.92 6.82
N GLU A 109 -13.16 5.10 7.82
CA GLU A 109 -14.52 4.57 7.92
C GLU A 109 -15.54 5.68 8.10
N LYS A 110 -15.30 6.60 9.02
CA LYS A 110 -16.22 7.72 9.27
C LYS A 110 -16.39 8.60 8.05
N VAL A 111 -15.30 8.89 7.35
CA VAL A 111 -15.35 9.69 6.13
C VAL A 111 -16.19 8.99 5.08
N LEU A 112 -15.94 7.71 4.85
CA LEU A 112 -16.72 6.93 3.91
C LEU A 112 -18.19 6.86 4.37
N GLU A 113 -18.48 6.70 5.65
CA GLU A 113 -19.85 6.61 6.14
C GLU A 113 -20.63 7.93 5.99
N GLN A 114 -20.00 9.07 6.30
CA GLN A 114 -20.71 10.36 6.37
C GLN A 114 -20.66 11.17 5.08
N PHE A 115 -19.59 11.05 4.28
CA PHE A 115 -19.35 11.95 3.14
C PHE A 115 -19.33 11.27 1.78
N SER A 116 -19.37 9.94 1.72
CA SER A 116 -19.26 9.24 0.44
C SER A 116 -20.60 9.00 -0.27
N ASN A 117 -21.73 9.18 0.42
CA ASN A 117 -23.06 8.81 -0.07
C ASN A 117 -23.15 7.35 -0.58
N LYS A 118 -22.50 6.41 0.14
CA LYS A 118 -22.38 4.99 -0.24
C LYS A 118 -21.64 4.77 -1.57
N ARG A 119 -20.74 5.67 -1.95
CA ARG A 119 -19.88 5.56 -3.13
C ARG A 119 -18.43 5.35 -2.72
N PRO A 120 -17.65 4.52 -3.41
CA PRO A 120 -16.23 4.41 -3.13
C PRO A 120 -15.50 5.75 -3.32
N MET A 121 -14.54 6.06 -2.45
CA MET A 121 -13.72 7.28 -2.52
C MET A 121 -12.23 6.94 -2.66
N HIS A 122 -11.47 7.80 -3.33
CA HIS A 122 -10.03 7.64 -3.41
C HIS A 122 -9.37 8.00 -2.06
N PHE A 123 -8.32 7.27 -1.64
CA PHE A 123 -7.69 7.50 -0.33
C PHE A 123 -7.21 8.93 -0.10
N ARG A 124 -6.83 9.65 -1.17
CA ARG A 124 -6.47 11.07 -1.10
C ARG A 124 -7.63 11.94 -0.65
N ASP A 125 -8.82 11.72 -1.23
CA ASP A 125 -10.03 12.47 -0.88
C ASP A 125 -10.51 12.09 0.53
N ILE A 126 -10.38 10.80 0.88
CA ILE A 126 -10.66 10.32 2.23
C ILE A 126 -9.76 11.04 3.26
N THR A 127 -8.47 11.15 2.96
CA THR A 127 -7.49 11.83 3.83
C THR A 127 -7.79 13.30 3.95
N LYS A 128 -8.05 13.97 2.81
CA LYS A 128 -8.39 15.39 2.78
C LYS A 128 -9.62 15.66 3.64
N LYS A 129 -10.69 14.87 3.48
CA LYS A 129 -11.91 15.02 4.28
C LYS A 129 -11.69 14.73 5.76
N ALA A 130 -10.87 13.73 6.10
CA ALA A 130 -10.54 13.42 7.49
C ALA A 130 -9.79 14.58 8.18
N LEU A 131 -8.85 15.23 7.47
CA LEU A 131 -8.14 16.40 7.95
C LEU A 131 -9.05 17.63 8.07
N GLU A 132 -9.91 17.88 7.07
CA GLU A 132 -10.91 18.97 7.10
C GLU A 132 -11.84 18.88 8.31
N GLN A 133 -12.18 17.68 8.75
CA GLN A 133 -13.04 17.45 9.91
C GLN A 133 -12.29 17.40 11.25
N GLY A 134 -10.96 17.55 11.25
CA GLY A 134 -10.13 17.41 12.45
C GLY A 134 -10.16 15.99 13.04
N TRP A 135 -10.52 14.98 12.24
CA TRP A 135 -10.60 13.59 12.67
C TRP A 135 -9.26 12.86 12.59
N LEU A 136 -8.28 13.48 11.95
CA LEU A 136 -6.97 12.93 11.75
C LEU A 136 -5.95 13.96 12.26
N ASP A 137 -5.06 13.53 13.15
CA ASP A 137 -3.89 14.31 13.52
C ASP A 137 -2.65 13.60 12.98
N THR A 138 -1.82 14.32 12.22
CA THR A 138 -0.67 13.73 11.53
C THR A 138 0.53 14.65 11.57
N GLU A 139 1.62 14.17 12.15
CA GLU A 139 2.94 14.82 12.08
C GLU A 139 3.69 14.50 10.78
N GLY A 140 3.24 13.49 10.03
CA GLY A 140 3.88 13.00 8.83
C GLY A 140 3.61 13.85 7.59
N LYS A 141 4.61 13.98 6.69
CA LYS A 141 4.51 14.77 5.45
C LYS A 141 3.60 14.18 4.37
N THR A 142 3.23 12.91 4.48
CA THR A 142 2.44 12.18 3.46
C THR A 142 1.28 11.41 4.09
N PRO A 143 0.29 12.10 4.68
CA PRO A 143 -0.82 11.45 5.37
C PRO A 143 -1.69 10.61 4.41
N ASP A 144 -1.74 10.94 3.12
CA ASP A 144 -2.48 10.20 2.10
C ASP A 144 -1.88 8.82 1.83
N ALA A 145 -0.56 8.73 1.70
CA ALA A 145 0.14 7.45 1.56
C ALA A 145 -0.05 6.57 2.79
N THR A 146 0.01 7.16 4.00
CA THR A 146 -0.25 6.45 5.26
C THR A 146 -1.70 5.97 5.32
N MET A 147 -2.67 6.80 4.95
CA MET A 147 -4.09 6.43 4.88
C MET A 147 -4.30 5.20 4.00
N GLY A 148 -3.80 5.24 2.75
CA GLY A 148 -3.90 4.13 1.82
C GLY A 148 -3.28 2.85 2.39
N ALA A 149 -2.07 2.92 2.95
CA ALA A 149 -1.38 1.78 3.53
C ALA A 149 -2.15 1.15 4.71
N GLN A 150 -2.78 1.98 5.56
CA GLN A 150 -3.58 1.50 6.69
C GLN A 150 -4.86 0.80 6.21
N ILE A 151 -5.54 1.34 5.19
CA ILE A 151 -6.71 0.70 4.59
C ILE A 151 -6.33 -0.64 3.95
N TYR A 152 -5.27 -0.70 3.13
CA TYR A 152 -4.79 -1.96 2.56
C TYR A 152 -4.43 -3.00 3.62
N THR A 153 -3.75 -2.57 4.68
CA THR A 153 -3.39 -3.45 5.80
C THR A 153 -4.61 -3.98 6.52
N ALA A 154 -5.64 -3.15 6.74
CA ALA A 154 -6.90 -3.56 7.34
C ALA A 154 -7.61 -4.63 6.49
N ILE A 155 -7.70 -4.43 5.17
CA ILE A 155 -8.28 -5.40 4.24
C ILE A 155 -7.55 -6.75 4.34
N LYS A 156 -6.21 -6.73 4.27
CA LYS A 156 -5.38 -7.95 4.33
C LYS A 156 -5.52 -8.68 5.68
N ARG A 157 -5.68 -7.95 6.78
CA ARG A 157 -5.92 -8.54 8.11
C ARG A 157 -7.27 -9.22 8.18
N SER A 158 -8.35 -8.57 7.73
CA SER A 158 -9.70 -9.18 7.73
C SER A 158 -9.76 -10.42 6.86
N GLN A 159 -9.15 -10.40 5.67
CA GLN A 159 -9.08 -11.56 4.77
C GLN A 159 -8.39 -12.77 5.42
N ARG A 160 -7.29 -12.56 6.14
CA ARG A 160 -6.57 -13.65 6.84
C ARG A 160 -7.38 -14.26 7.97
N ARG A 161 -8.29 -13.51 8.58
CA ARG A 161 -9.14 -13.95 9.68
C ARG A 161 -10.45 -14.59 9.20
N GLY A 162 -10.75 -14.52 7.90
CA GLY A 162 -12.04 -14.97 7.36
C GLY A 162 -13.23 -14.10 7.81
N GLU A 163 -12.96 -12.89 8.30
CA GLU A 163 -13.99 -11.95 8.78
C GLU A 163 -14.51 -11.09 7.62
N GLN A 164 -15.73 -10.56 7.76
CA GLN A 164 -16.22 -9.56 6.81
C GLN A 164 -15.29 -8.34 6.80
N PRO A 165 -14.77 -7.93 5.63
CA PRO A 165 -13.77 -6.87 5.57
C PRO A 165 -14.44 -5.51 5.79
N ARG A 166 -13.88 -4.71 6.70
CA ARG A 166 -14.33 -3.33 6.99
C ARG A 166 -14.31 -2.43 5.74
N PHE A 167 -13.30 -2.62 4.89
CA PHE A 167 -13.11 -1.89 3.64
C PHE A 167 -13.09 -2.84 2.45
N ILE A 168 -13.53 -2.35 1.30
CA ILE A 168 -13.45 -3.05 0.02
C ILE A 168 -12.71 -2.17 -0.97
N GLN A 169 -11.85 -2.79 -1.77
CA GLN A 169 -11.16 -2.11 -2.84
C GLN A 169 -11.98 -2.17 -4.13
N HIS A 170 -12.26 -1.01 -4.71
CA HIS A 170 -13.09 -0.81 -5.91
C HIS A 170 -12.26 -0.37 -7.15
N GLY A 171 -10.95 -0.23 -6.97
CA GLY A 171 -10.00 0.19 -7.99
C GLY A 171 -8.66 0.52 -7.35
N ARG A 172 -7.68 0.96 -8.16
CA ARG A 172 -6.38 1.38 -7.61
C ARG A 172 -6.58 2.60 -6.71
N GLY A 173 -6.38 2.42 -5.40
CA GLY A 173 -6.52 3.51 -4.41
C GLY A 173 -7.96 3.94 -4.10
N VAL A 174 -8.96 3.23 -4.63
CA VAL A 174 -10.39 3.55 -4.42
C VAL A 174 -10.98 2.53 -3.44
N PHE A 175 -11.62 3.02 -2.38
CA PHE A 175 -12.09 2.22 -1.26
C PHE A 175 -13.54 2.55 -0.90
N GLY A 176 -14.29 1.52 -0.51
CA GLY A 176 -15.65 1.61 0.02
C GLY A 176 -15.77 0.80 1.31
N LEU A 177 -16.94 0.87 1.97
CA LEU A 177 -17.19 0.11 3.19
C LEU A 177 -17.78 -1.26 2.89
N GLY A 178 -17.34 -2.28 3.63
CA GLY A 178 -17.87 -3.64 3.49
C GLY A 178 -19.37 -3.75 3.76
N LYS A 179 -19.91 -2.90 4.65
CA LYS A 179 -21.35 -2.83 4.93
C LYS A 179 -22.20 -2.31 3.76
N TRP A 180 -21.59 -1.79 2.70
CA TRP A 180 -22.31 -1.44 1.48
C TRP A 180 -22.48 -2.62 0.52
N MET A 181 -21.90 -3.79 0.83
CA MET A 181 -22.09 -4.96 -0.02
C MET A 181 -23.58 -5.24 -0.22
N GLY A 182 -23.99 -5.28 -1.48
CA GLY A 182 -25.39 -5.51 -1.88
C GLY A 182 -26.27 -4.27 -1.94
N HIS A 183 -25.76 -3.07 -1.65
CA HIS A 183 -26.58 -1.85 -1.59
C HIS A 183 -25.91 -0.64 -2.26
N GLY A 184 -26.60 -0.01 -3.22
CA GLY A 184 -26.28 1.32 -3.76
C GLY A 184 -25.76 1.36 -5.20
N LEU A 185 -25.95 2.50 -5.86
CA LEU A 185 -25.67 2.73 -7.28
C LEU A 185 -24.22 2.39 -7.69
N SER A 186 -23.22 2.64 -6.85
CA SER A 186 -21.83 2.32 -7.18
C SER A 186 -21.54 0.82 -7.22
N TYR A 187 -22.15 0.03 -6.31
CA TYR A 187 -22.07 -1.43 -6.36
C TYR A 187 -22.74 -1.96 -7.63
N GLU A 188 -23.91 -1.44 -7.96
CA GLU A 188 -24.64 -1.78 -9.19
C GLU A 188 -23.84 -1.44 -10.45
N ILE A 189 -23.26 -0.22 -10.52
CA ILE A 189 -22.37 0.19 -11.62
C ILE A 189 -21.17 -0.75 -11.74
N GLU A 190 -20.58 -1.19 -10.63
CA GLU A 190 -19.45 -2.10 -10.69
C GLU A 190 -19.81 -3.52 -11.07
N GLN A 191 -20.94 -4.04 -10.58
CA GLN A 191 -21.45 -5.33 -11.03
C GLN A 191 -21.75 -5.28 -12.52
N HIS A 192 -22.42 -4.22 -12.98
CA HIS A 192 -22.68 -3.99 -14.39
C HIS A 192 -21.38 -3.91 -15.20
N ASN A 193 -20.43 -3.05 -14.81
CA ASN A 193 -19.14 -2.93 -15.48
C ASN A 193 -18.36 -4.25 -15.50
N ARG A 194 -18.42 -5.03 -14.42
CA ARG A 194 -17.82 -6.37 -14.35
C ARG A 194 -18.47 -7.32 -15.35
N GLN A 195 -19.81 -7.35 -15.41
CA GLN A 195 -20.56 -8.15 -16.36
C GLN A 195 -20.27 -7.75 -17.80
N VAL A 196 -20.27 -6.43 -18.11
CA VAL A 196 -19.92 -5.91 -19.44
C VAL A 196 -18.50 -6.29 -19.82
N ARG A 197 -17.51 -6.13 -18.93
CA ARG A 197 -16.12 -6.54 -19.18
C ARG A 197 -16.00 -8.04 -19.42
N GLN A 198 -16.72 -8.86 -18.65
CA GLN A 198 -16.75 -10.32 -18.84
C GLN A 198 -17.37 -10.70 -20.19
N ALA A 199 -18.50 -10.08 -20.56
CA ALA A 199 -19.18 -10.32 -21.82
C ALA A 199 -18.31 -9.89 -23.02
N LEU A 200 -17.71 -8.69 -22.96
CA LEU A 200 -16.78 -8.21 -23.97
C LEU A 200 -15.58 -9.14 -24.11
N ARG A 201 -14.96 -9.55 -23.00
CA ARG A 201 -13.84 -10.48 -23.01
C ARG A 201 -14.22 -11.83 -23.64
N LYS A 202 -15.41 -12.35 -23.32
CA LYS A 202 -15.91 -13.61 -23.91
C LYS A 202 -16.06 -13.46 -25.43
N ARG A 203 -16.62 -12.35 -25.90
CA ARG A 203 -16.75 -12.05 -27.35
C ARG A 203 -15.38 -11.97 -28.02
N LEU A 204 -14.45 -11.18 -27.48
CA LEU A 204 -13.09 -11.04 -28.01
C LEU A 204 -12.38 -12.39 -28.12
N LEU A 205 -12.48 -13.24 -27.09
CA LEU A 205 -11.88 -14.58 -27.10
C LEU A 205 -12.49 -15.50 -28.16
N GLY A 206 -13.78 -15.32 -28.48
CA GLY A 206 -14.50 -16.09 -29.49
C GLY A 206 -14.19 -15.70 -30.95
N LEU A 207 -13.59 -14.54 -31.20
CA LEU A 207 -13.23 -14.11 -32.56
C LEU A 207 -12.19 -15.04 -33.19
N LYS A 208 -12.22 -15.25 -34.50
CA LYS A 208 -11.10 -15.87 -35.21
C LYS A 208 -9.87 -14.94 -35.17
N PRO A 209 -8.64 -15.46 -35.34
CA PRO A 209 -7.43 -14.63 -35.34
C PRO A 209 -7.52 -13.42 -36.28
N LYS A 210 -7.95 -13.64 -37.52
CA LYS A 210 -8.11 -12.55 -38.51
C LYS A 210 -9.14 -11.50 -38.12
N GLU A 211 -10.30 -11.91 -37.61
CA GLU A 211 -11.35 -11.00 -37.13
C GLU A 211 -10.88 -10.14 -35.94
N PHE A 212 -9.99 -10.69 -35.10
CA PHE A 212 -9.38 -9.95 -34.00
C PHE A 212 -8.37 -8.91 -34.50
N GLU A 213 -7.54 -9.26 -35.50
CA GLU A 213 -6.62 -8.31 -36.14
C GLU A 213 -7.37 -7.16 -36.81
N ASP A 214 -8.45 -7.47 -37.55
CA ASP A 214 -9.26 -6.46 -38.23
C ASP A 214 -9.94 -5.52 -37.23
N LEU A 215 -10.43 -6.05 -36.09
CA LEU A 215 -10.95 -5.24 -34.98
C LEU A 215 -9.87 -4.31 -34.39
N VAL A 216 -8.64 -4.78 -34.26
CA VAL A 216 -7.52 -3.94 -33.78
C VAL A 216 -7.21 -2.85 -34.80
N GLY A 217 -7.26 -3.14 -36.11
CA GLY A 217 -7.15 -2.14 -37.16
C GLY A 217 -8.19 -1.01 -37.02
N LEU A 218 -9.46 -1.37 -36.83
CA LEU A 218 -10.53 -0.40 -36.58
C LEU A 218 -10.29 0.43 -35.32
N LEU A 219 -9.82 -0.20 -34.24
CA LEU A 219 -9.49 0.51 -33.01
C LEU A 219 -8.36 1.52 -33.23
N LEU A 220 -7.36 1.19 -34.05
CA LEU A 220 -6.25 2.10 -34.35
C LEU A 220 -6.71 3.32 -35.14
N VAL A 221 -7.61 3.15 -36.12
CA VAL A 221 -8.24 4.28 -36.83
C VAL A 221 -8.87 5.23 -35.81
N GLU A 222 -9.69 4.72 -34.90
CA GLU A 222 -10.38 5.56 -33.91
C GLU A 222 -9.48 6.11 -32.80
N MET A 223 -8.27 5.56 -32.67
CA MET A 223 -7.22 6.14 -31.84
C MET A 223 -6.43 7.25 -32.55
N GLY A 224 -6.78 7.58 -33.81
CA GLY A 224 -6.13 8.64 -34.59
C GLY A 224 -4.88 8.18 -35.32
N PHE A 225 -4.74 6.89 -35.59
CA PHE A 225 -3.68 6.40 -36.47
C PHE A 225 -4.09 6.54 -37.94
N GLU A 226 -3.14 6.93 -38.77
CA GLU A 226 -3.26 7.04 -40.22
C GLU A 226 -2.39 5.98 -40.92
N ASP A 227 -2.57 5.82 -42.24
CA ASP A 227 -1.78 4.92 -43.09
C ASP A 227 -1.59 3.52 -42.49
N ILE A 228 -2.70 2.89 -42.10
CA ILE A 228 -2.70 1.59 -41.43
C ILE A 228 -2.50 0.48 -42.46
N GLU A 229 -1.39 -0.24 -42.34
CA GLU A 229 -1.03 -1.40 -43.13
C GLU A 229 -1.02 -2.66 -42.25
N VAL A 230 -1.92 -3.61 -42.53
CA VAL A 230 -1.92 -4.92 -41.87
C VAL A 230 -0.84 -5.80 -42.54
N VAL A 231 0.18 -6.17 -41.78
CA VAL A 231 1.31 -6.98 -42.26
C VAL A 231 1.02 -8.44 -41.93
N GLY A 232 0.62 -9.21 -42.92
CA GLY A 232 0.16 -10.60 -42.74
C GLY A 232 1.17 -11.69 -43.08
N ARG A 233 2.48 -11.39 -43.15
CA ARG A 233 3.48 -12.34 -43.66
C ARG A 233 4.32 -12.98 -42.57
N THR A 234 4.39 -14.31 -42.62
CA THR A 234 5.29 -15.14 -41.82
C THR A 234 6.76 -14.71 -42.06
N GLY A 235 7.39 -14.11 -41.05
CA GLY A 235 8.82 -13.72 -41.09
C GLY A 235 9.17 -12.33 -40.53
N ASP A 236 8.19 -11.50 -40.18
CA ASP A 236 8.37 -10.08 -39.78
C ASP A 236 8.65 -9.84 -38.28
N GLY A 237 8.98 -10.90 -37.53
CA GLY A 237 9.16 -10.80 -36.07
C GLY A 237 7.84 -10.62 -35.31
N GLY A 238 6.68 -10.80 -35.94
CA GLY A 238 5.36 -10.72 -35.32
C GLY A 238 4.81 -9.29 -35.27
N ILE A 239 5.09 -8.46 -36.26
CA ILE A 239 4.41 -7.17 -36.42
C ILE A 239 3.11 -7.44 -37.18
N ASP A 240 1.97 -7.21 -36.57
CA ASP A 240 0.69 -7.45 -37.23
C ASP A 240 0.21 -6.21 -38.00
N VAL A 241 0.61 -5.01 -37.56
CA VAL A 241 0.20 -3.72 -38.16
C VAL A 241 1.34 -2.72 -38.15
N ARG A 242 1.49 -1.95 -39.23
CA ARG A 242 2.27 -0.70 -39.29
C ARG A 242 1.32 0.48 -39.51
N ALA A 243 1.53 1.58 -38.81
CA ALA A 243 0.68 2.75 -38.91
C ALA A 243 1.44 4.04 -38.56
N LEU A 244 0.89 5.19 -38.94
CA LEU A 244 1.38 6.51 -38.55
C LEU A 244 0.56 7.06 -37.38
N LEU A 245 1.23 7.38 -36.28
CA LEU A 245 0.64 8.19 -35.22
C LEU A 245 0.91 9.67 -35.53
N VAL A 246 -0.14 10.45 -35.71
CA VAL A 246 -0.05 11.90 -35.95
C VAL A 246 -0.31 12.64 -34.63
N VAL A 247 0.65 13.46 -34.20
CA VAL A 247 0.55 14.28 -32.99
C VAL A 247 0.56 15.76 -33.37
N GLY A 248 -0.53 16.45 -33.05
CA GLY A 248 -0.68 17.88 -33.32
C GLY A 248 -0.54 18.24 -34.80
N ASP A 249 -1.06 17.40 -35.69
CA ASP A 249 -1.11 17.53 -37.15
C ASP A 249 0.24 17.69 -37.89
N VAL A 250 1.36 17.66 -37.17
CA VAL A 250 2.70 17.95 -37.73
C VAL A 250 3.66 16.79 -37.51
N ILE A 251 3.61 16.14 -36.34
CA ILE A 251 4.56 15.08 -35.99
C ILE A 251 4.00 13.74 -36.44
N ARG A 252 4.67 13.08 -37.39
CA ARG A 252 4.31 11.75 -37.90
C ARG A 252 5.29 10.71 -37.37
N ILE A 253 4.80 9.77 -36.57
CA ILE A 253 5.60 8.70 -35.97
C ILE A 253 5.19 7.36 -36.59
N ARG A 254 6.14 6.69 -37.25
CA ARG A 254 5.92 5.31 -37.72
C ARG A 254 5.90 4.35 -36.54
N MET A 255 4.79 3.67 -36.37
CA MET A 255 4.53 2.72 -35.29
C MET A 255 4.43 1.31 -35.88
N ALA A 256 5.10 0.35 -35.25
CA ALA A 256 4.83 -1.07 -35.48
C ALA A 256 4.07 -1.62 -34.28
N ILE A 257 3.03 -2.39 -34.57
CA ILE A 257 2.02 -2.80 -33.60
C ILE A 257 1.86 -4.32 -33.71
N GLN A 258 1.89 -4.99 -32.56
CA GLN A 258 1.59 -6.41 -32.44
C GLN A 258 0.30 -6.58 -31.61
N ALA A 259 -0.61 -7.38 -32.15
CA ALA A 259 -1.92 -7.69 -31.61
C ALA A 259 -2.03 -9.18 -31.31
N LYS A 260 -1.82 -9.57 -30.04
CA LYS A 260 -1.98 -10.96 -29.60
C LYS A 260 -3.20 -11.17 -28.72
N LYS A 261 -4.02 -12.15 -29.11
CA LYS A 261 -5.16 -12.64 -28.32
C LYS A 261 -4.74 -13.79 -27.39
N TRP A 262 -4.47 -13.47 -26.12
CA TRP A 262 -4.03 -14.44 -25.11
C TRP A 262 -5.19 -15.13 -24.38
N LYS A 263 -4.99 -16.38 -23.97
CA LYS A 263 -5.90 -17.10 -23.08
C LYS A 263 -5.98 -16.43 -21.70
N ILE A 264 -7.11 -16.62 -21.01
CA ILE A 264 -7.31 -16.10 -19.66
C ILE A 264 -6.26 -16.71 -18.71
N GLY A 265 -5.62 -15.85 -17.92
CA GLY A 265 -4.56 -16.25 -16.98
C GLY A 265 -3.15 -16.18 -17.55
N ASN A 266 -3.01 -16.02 -18.88
CA ASN A 266 -1.71 -15.83 -19.51
C ASN A 266 -1.37 -14.34 -19.56
N ASN A 267 -0.18 -14.01 -19.05
CA ASN A 267 0.39 -12.66 -19.17
C ASN A 267 1.25 -12.57 -20.43
N VAL A 268 1.38 -11.36 -20.98
CA VAL A 268 2.38 -11.07 -22.02
C VAL A 268 3.77 -11.28 -21.42
N GLN A 269 4.59 -12.11 -22.08
CA GLN A 269 5.91 -12.47 -21.55
C GLN A 269 7.00 -11.56 -22.12
N ALA A 270 8.12 -11.46 -21.40
CA ALA A 270 9.26 -10.65 -21.84
C ALA A 270 9.77 -10.99 -23.26
N PRO A 271 9.83 -12.26 -23.70
CA PRO A 271 10.25 -12.59 -25.06
C PRO A 271 9.35 -12.02 -26.15
N ASP A 272 8.04 -11.89 -25.91
CA ASP A 272 7.11 -11.30 -26.87
C ASP A 272 7.41 -9.80 -27.08
N VAL A 273 7.61 -9.07 -25.98
CA VAL A 273 7.96 -7.65 -26.01
C VAL A 273 9.32 -7.42 -26.67
N GLN A 274 10.30 -8.28 -26.37
CA GLN A 274 11.64 -8.20 -26.97
C GLN A 274 11.61 -8.44 -28.48
N ARG A 275 10.73 -9.32 -28.96
CA ARG A 275 10.60 -9.62 -30.39
C ARG A 275 10.10 -8.42 -31.18
N VAL A 276 9.06 -7.74 -30.68
CA VAL A 276 8.55 -6.50 -31.27
C VAL A 276 9.62 -5.41 -31.27
N ARG A 277 10.39 -5.29 -30.17
CA ARG A 277 11.50 -4.34 -30.13
C ARG A 277 12.58 -4.67 -31.16
N GLY A 278 12.87 -5.95 -31.37
CA GLY A 278 13.86 -6.41 -32.35
C GLY A 278 13.47 -6.12 -33.79
N SER A 279 12.19 -6.23 -34.14
CA SER A 279 11.68 -5.97 -35.49
C SER A 279 11.56 -4.48 -35.84
N LEU A 280 11.77 -3.58 -34.88
CA LEU A 280 11.86 -2.13 -35.11
C LEU A 280 13.26 -1.66 -35.54
N GLY A 281 14.29 -2.48 -35.33
CA GLY A 281 15.69 -2.13 -35.62
C GLY A 281 16.18 -2.50 -37.02
N THR A 282 15.29 -3.04 -37.86
CA THR A 282 15.52 -3.47 -39.25
C THR A 282 14.56 -2.74 -40.17
#